data_AF-A0A392QNS6-F1
#
_entry.id   AF-A0A392QNS6-F1
#
_cell.length_a   1.000
_cell.length_b   1.000
_cell.length_c   1.000
_cell.angle_alpha   90.00
_cell.angle_beta   90.00
_cell.angle_gamma   90.00
#
_symmetry.space_group_name_H-M   'P 1'
#
loop_
_entity.id
_entity.type
_entity.pdbx_description
1 polymer ?
#
loop_
_entity_poly.entity_id
_entity_poly.type
_entity_poly.pdbx_seq_one_letter_code
_entity_poly.pdbx_strand_id
1 'polypeptide(L)'
;MAASSSSSAVQNPLNPLNLPPIVKVGKSLQVTGNMMPFDKDALKLCFDKAVDFESLRVNGFDVEELFNKQGWNRYFEMLNGPIFAGLIKEFWMKASVFDKNYAELEEEPCLIKDPSLKGKTREQMGLRPFNGTGLVWTSLSRKGILPSC
;
A
#
# COMPACT_ATOMS: atom_id res chain seq x y z
N MET A 1 -8.49 -5.48 -52.04
CA MET A 1 -7.31 -5.78 -51.21
C MET A 1 -7.13 -4.61 -50.25
N ALA A 2 -7.59 -4.73 -49.00
CA ALA A 2 -7.28 -3.76 -47.95
C ALA A 2 -6.95 -4.56 -46.69
N ALA A 3 -5.70 -4.42 -46.24
CA ALA A 3 -5.11 -5.22 -45.19
C ALA A 3 -5.65 -4.79 -43.81
N SER A 4 -6.22 -5.75 -43.07
CA SER A 4 -6.52 -5.61 -41.66
C SER A 4 -5.21 -5.46 -40.88
N SER A 5 -5.01 -4.32 -40.23
CA SER A 5 -3.92 -4.13 -39.27
C SER A 5 -4.22 -4.94 -38.01
N SER A 6 -3.63 -6.13 -37.90
CA SER A 6 -3.60 -6.88 -36.64
C SER A 6 -2.75 -6.11 -35.64
N SER A 7 -3.36 -5.65 -34.54
CA SER A 7 -2.61 -5.17 -33.39
C SER A 7 -2.03 -6.38 -32.68
N SER A 8 -0.70 -6.52 -32.70
CA SER A 8 0.02 -7.57 -31.98
C SER A 8 -0.15 -7.35 -30.48
N ALA A 9 -0.86 -8.28 -29.82
CA ALA A 9 -0.94 -8.32 -28.37
C ALA A 9 0.44 -8.65 -27.81
N VAL A 10 1.00 -7.74 -27.01
CA VAL A 10 2.24 -7.96 -26.25
C VAL A 10 1.97 -9.07 -25.23
N GLN A 11 2.50 -10.27 -25.48
CA GLN A 11 2.46 -11.38 -24.53
C GLN A 11 3.36 -11.02 -23.35
N ASN A 12 2.77 -10.72 -22.19
CA ASN A 12 3.49 -10.57 -20.94
C ASN A 12 3.70 -11.98 -20.34
N PRO A 13 4.92 -12.53 -20.28
CA PRO A 13 5.19 -13.91 -19.88
C PRO A 13 4.82 -14.23 -18.41
N LEU A 14 4.44 -13.22 -17.62
CA LEU A 14 4.06 -13.35 -16.20
C LEU A 14 2.56 -13.54 -15.94
N ASN A 15 1.72 -13.66 -16.98
CA ASN A 15 0.27 -13.84 -16.81
C ASN A 15 -0.24 -15.07 -17.59
N PRO A 16 -0.09 -16.30 -17.03
CA PRO A 16 -0.51 -17.54 -17.68
C PRO A 16 -2.03 -17.62 -17.92
N LEU A 17 -2.83 -16.77 -17.27
CA LEU A 17 -4.28 -16.76 -17.36
C LEU A 17 -4.83 -15.76 -18.39
N ASN A 18 -3.96 -15.05 -19.12
CA ASN A 18 -4.39 -14.01 -20.08
C ASN A 18 -5.38 -12.98 -19.49
N LEU A 19 -5.33 -12.77 -18.17
CA LEU A 19 -6.21 -11.82 -17.51
C LEU A 19 -5.88 -10.40 -17.98
N PRO A 20 -6.86 -9.52 -18.18
CA PRO A 20 -6.57 -8.12 -18.44
C PRO A 20 -5.71 -7.56 -17.28
N PRO A 21 -4.68 -6.74 -17.57
CA PRO A 21 -3.86 -6.16 -16.51
C PRO A 21 -4.75 -5.39 -15.54
N ILE A 22 -4.69 -5.78 -14.25
CA ILE A 22 -5.49 -5.21 -13.14
C ILE A 22 -5.31 -3.68 -13.08
N VAL A 23 -4.14 -3.19 -13.49
CA VAL A 23 -3.87 -1.76 -13.66
C VAL A 23 -3.23 -1.56 -15.04
N LYS A 24 -3.93 -0.91 -15.96
CA LYS A 24 -3.26 -0.22 -17.07
C LYS A 24 -2.64 1.02 -16.45
N VAL A 25 -1.35 0.99 -16.13
CA VAL A 25 -0.60 2.21 -15.81
C VAL A 25 -0.57 3.05 -17.10
N GLY A 26 -1.64 3.81 -17.32
CA GLY A 26 -1.74 4.72 -18.44
C GLY A 26 -0.75 5.87 -18.26
N LYS A 27 -0.47 6.61 -19.34
CA LYS A 27 0.41 7.80 -19.32
C LYS A 27 0.07 8.83 -18.23
N SER A 28 -1.15 8.78 -17.69
CA SER A 28 -1.70 9.67 -16.66
C SER A 28 -1.49 9.21 -15.21
N LEU A 29 -1.07 7.97 -14.95
CA LEU A 29 -0.85 7.45 -13.59
C LEU A 29 0.63 7.21 -13.34
N GLN A 30 1.15 7.75 -12.25
CA GLN A 30 2.52 7.53 -11.80
C GLN A 30 2.52 6.82 -10.46
N VAL A 31 3.51 5.95 -10.26
CA VAL A 31 3.73 5.31 -8.96
C VAL A 31 4.08 6.41 -7.95
N THR A 32 3.35 6.45 -6.85
CA THR A 32 3.65 7.36 -5.74
C THR A 32 5.02 7.00 -5.16
N GLY A 33 5.87 8.00 -4.96
CA GLY A 33 7.16 7.86 -4.31
C GLY A 33 7.03 7.49 -2.82
N ASN A 34 8.18 7.28 -2.16
CA ASN A 34 8.21 7.05 -0.72
C ASN A 34 7.91 8.36 0.02
N MET A 35 7.01 8.30 0.98
CA MET A 35 6.66 9.41 1.87
C MET A 35 7.58 9.46 3.10
N MET A 36 8.09 8.31 3.53
CA MET A 36 8.98 8.24 4.68
C MET A 36 10.41 8.69 4.33
N PRO A 37 11.09 9.43 5.22
CA PRO A 37 12.41 10.02 4.94
C PRO A 37 13.59 9.06 5.11
N PHE A 38 13.33 7.77 5.38
CA PHE A 38 14.34 6.75 5.60
C PHE A 38 14.17 5.60 4.62
N ASP A 39 15.20 4.77 4.46
CA ASP A 39 15.15 3.62 3.55
C ASP A 39 14.26 2.49 4.05
N LYS A 40 13.70 1.72 3.11
CA LYS A 40 12.85 0.54 3.37
C LYS A 40 13.52 -0.46 4.32
N ASP A 41 14.84 -0.57 4.28
CA ASP A 41 15.61 -1.51 5.09
C ASP A 41 15.75 -1.07 6.56
N ALA A 42 15.54 0.21 6.86
CA ALA A 42 15.48 0.71 8.23
C ALA A 42 14.23 0.19 8.98
N LEU A 43 13.18 -0.23 8.27
CA LEU A 43 11.97 -0.81 8.87
C LEU A 43 12.25 -2.23 9.37
N LYS A 44 12.11 -2.42 10.69
CA LYS A 44 12.11 -3.72 11.34
C LYS A 44 10.67 -4.18 11.54
N LEU A 45 10.31 -5.31 10.93
CA LEU A 45 8.99 -5.89 11.08
C LEU A 45 9.00 -6.85 12.26
N CYS A 46 8.09 -6.63 13.20
CA CYS A 46 7.74 -7.60 14.22
C CYS A 46 6.47 -8.32 13.76
N PHE A 47 6.53 -9.64 13.67
CA PHE A 47 5.37 -10.47 13.39
C PHE A 47 5.30 -11.56 14.44
N ASP A 48 4.08 -12.00 14.72
CA ASP A 48 3.82 -13.08 15.65
C ASP A 48 3.41 -14.33 14.88
N LYS A 49 3.76 -15.49 15.42
CA LYS A 49 3.36 -16.79 14.87
C LYS A 49 2.36 -17.41 15.83
N ALA A 50 1.25 -17.92 15.30
CA ALA A 50 0.28 -18.65 16.10
C ALA A 50 0.90 -19.85 16.81
N VAL A 51 1.87 -20.50 16.16
CA VAL A 51 2.69 -21.57 16.75
C VAL A 51 4.16 -21.30 16.48
N ASP A 52 4.91 -21.03 17.56
CA ASP A 52 6.35 -20.81 17.52
C ASP A 52 7.09 -21.81 18.42
N PHE A 53 7.53 -22.92 17.82
CA PHE A 53 8.26 -23.97 18.53
C PHE A 53 9.60 -23.48 19.09
N GLU A 54 10.24 -22.49 18.46
CA GLU A 54 11.48 -21.92 18.98
C GLU A 54 11.25 -21.23 20.32
N SER A 55 10.21 -20.38 20.38
CA SER A 55 9.80 -19.71 21.62
C SER A 55 9.39 -20.72 22.70
N LEU A 56 8.60 -21.73 22.36
CA LEU A 56 8.23 -22.79 23.31
C LEU A 56 9.45 -23.50 23.89
N ARG A 57 10.41 -23.86 23.03
CA ARG A 57 11.65 -24.54 23.44
C ARG A 57 12.51 -23.68 24.37
N VAL A 58 12.70 -22.39 24.05
CA VAL A 58 13.42 -21.43 24.91
C VAL A 58 12.76 -21.29 26.28
N ASN A 59 11.45 -21.48 26.37
CA ASN A 59 10.68 -21.47 27.62
C ASN A 59 10.58 -22.85 28.30
N GLY A 60 11.35 -23.85 27.86
CA GLY A 60 11.41 -25.18 28.48
C GLY A 60 10.35 -26.17 27.99
N PHE A 61 9.61 -25.86 26.93
CA PHE A 61 8.63 -26.75 26.31
C PHE A 61 9.12 -27.27 24.96
N ASP A 62 9.78 -28.42 24.96
CA ASP A 62 10.20 -29.11 23.73
C ASP A 62 9.12 -30.12 23.29
N VAL A 63 8.15 -29.63 22.51
CA VAL A 63 6.99 -30.42 22.04
C VAL A 63 6.92 -30.55 20.52
N GLU A 64 7.88 -29.97 19.80
CA GLU A 64 7.87 -29.92 18.33
C GLU A 64 7.82 -31.34 17.73
N GLU A 65 8.65 -32.25 18.25
CA GLU A 65 8.72 -33.63 17.76
C GLU A 65 7.39 -34.39 17.95
N LEU A 66 6.63 -34.09 19.02
CA LEU A 66 5.35 -34.74 19.29
C LEU A 66 4.32 -34.44 18.20
N PHE A 67 4.28 -33.20 17.72
CA PHE A 67 3.36 -32.80 16.64
C PHE A 67 3.88 -33.19 15.26
N ASN A 68 5.21 -33.18 15.06
CA ASN A 68 5.83 -33.66 13.84
C ASN A 68 5.46 -35.12 13.56
N LYS A 69 5.52 -35.98 14.59
CA LYS A 69 5.12 -37.40 14.49
C LYS A 69 3.64 -37.60 14.16
N GLN A 70 2.78 -36.65 14.57
CA GLN A 70 1.35 -36.68 14.27
C GLN A 70 1.03 -36.10 12.88
N GLY A 71 2.01 -35.54 12.16
CA GLY A 71 1.82 -34.99 10.82
C GLY A 71 1.15 -33.61 10.80
N TRP A 72 1.23 -32.83 11.88
CA TRP A 72 0.54 -31.52 12.00
C TRP A 72 1.28 -30.36 11.31
N ASN A 73 2.45 -30.62 10.73
CA ASN A 73 3.35 -29.59 10.19
C ASN A 73 2.66 -28.67 9.18
N ARG A 74 1.91 -29.27 8.25
CA ARG A 74 1.16 -28.53 7.22
C ARG A 74 0.05 -27.67 7.82
N TYR A 75 -0.56 -28.11 8.92
CA TYR A 75 -1.58 -27.34 9.62
C TYR A 75 -0.95 -26.11 10.29
N PHE A 76 0.22 -26.25 10.93
CA PHE A 76 0.93 -25.11 11.52
C PHE A 76 1.50 -24.15 10.48
N GLU A 77 2.01 -24.66 9.35
CA GLU A 77 2.39 -23.81 8.21
C GLU A 77 1.20 -22.98 7.70
N MET A 78 0.02 -23.60 7.61
CA MET A 78 -1.21 -22.91 7.22
C MET A 78 -1.66 -21.89 8.26
N LEU A 79 -1.58 -22.22 9.57
CA LEU A 79 -1.94 -21.30 10.66
C LEU A 79 -1.03 -20.08 10.73
N ASN A 80 0.28 -20.30 10.61
CA ASN A 80 1.25 -19.21 10.63
C ASN A 80 1.17 -18.37 9.34
N GLY A 81 0.88 -19.02 8.21
CA GLY A 81 0.69 -18.37 6.93
C GLY A 81 1.95 -17.68 6.38
N PRO A 82 1.88 -17.19 5.13
CA PRO A 82 2.96 -16.40 4.55
C PRO A 82 3.00 -15.00 5.17
N ILE A 83 4.21 -14.56 5.54
CA ILE A 83 4.44 -13.18 6.01
C ILE A 83 4.94 -12.34 4.83
N PHE A 84 4.11 -11.43 4.35
CA PHE A 84 4.43 -10.54 3.23
C PHE A 84 5.22 -9.31 3.68
N ALA A 85 6.41 -9.52 4.25
CA ALA A 85 7.22 -8.44 4.81
C ALA A 85 7.54 -7.33 3.79
N GLY A 86 7.80 -7.69 2.53
CA GLY A 86 8.05 -6.73 1.45
C GLY A 86 6.86 -5.81 1.19
N LEU A 87 5.65 -6.36 1.17
CA LEU A 87 4.40 -5.63 0.97
C LEU A 87 4.11 -4.69 2.14
N ILE A 88 4.29 -5.17 3.37
CA ILE A 88 4.07 -4.34 4.58
C ILE A 88 5.06 -3.18 4.61
N LYS A 89 6.34 -3.43 4.31
CA LYS A 89 7.34 -2.36 4.25
C LYS A 89 7.01 -1.36 3.15
N GLU A 90 6.61 -1.80 1.96
CA GLU A 90 6.16 -0.89 0.88
C GLU A 90 4.93 -0.08 1.24
N PHE A 91 3.99 -0.69 1.96
CA PHE A 91 2.83 -0.01 2.50
C PHE A 91 3.27 1.14 3.41
N TRP A 92 4.12 0.86 4.40
CA TRP A 92 4.59 1.88 5.35
C TRP A 92 5.45 2.96 4.70
N MET A 93 6.30 2.60 3.72
CA MET A 93 7.10 3.57 2.98
C MET A 93 6.24 4.58 2.19
N LYS A 94 5.03 4.18 1.79
CA LYS A 94 4.07 5.00 1.03
C LYS A 94 2.93 5.56 1.88
N ALA A 95 2.87 5.17 3.15
CA ALA A 95 1.88 5.68 4.08
C ALA A 95 2.31 7.07 4.57
N SER A 96 1.33 7.94 4.77
CA SER A 96 1.50 9.27 5.36
C SER A 96 0.41 9.49 6.40
N VAL A 97 0.70 10.34 7.37
CA VAL A 97 -0.29 10.77 8.37
C VAL A 97 -0.99 12.01 7.84
N PHE A 98 -2.30 11.94 7.72
CA PHE A 98 -3.14 13.10 7.46
C PHE A 98 -3.58 13.68 8.80
N ASP A 99 -2.86 14.68 9.27
CA ASP A 99 -3.15 15.43 10.47
C ASP A 99 -3.71 16.83 10.13
N LYS A 100 -4.00 17.61 11.17
CA LYS A 100 -4.54 18.97 11.00
C LYS A 100 -3.56 19.87 10.24
N ASN A 101 -2.26 19.74 10.50
CA ASN A 101 -1.22 20.55 9.86
C ASN A 101 -1.15 20.26 8.36
N TYR A 102 -1.19 18.99 7.98
CA TYR A 102 -1.24 18.58 6.58
C TYR A 102 -2.50 19.11 5.89
N ALA A 103 -3.66 19.06 6.58
CA ALA A 103 -4.90 19.63 6.06
C ALA A 103 -4.76 21.15 5.81
N GLU A 104 -4.23 21.91 6.77
CA GLU A 104 -3.97 23.35 6.64
C GLU A 104 -2.99 23.66 5.49
N LEU A 105 -1.91 22.88 5.36
CA LEU A 105 -0.95 23.01 4.25
C LEU A 105 -1.57 22.80 2.86
N GLU A 106 -2.63 21.99 2.75
CA GLU A 106 -3.40 21.85 1.50
C GLU A 106 -4.34 23.03 1.23
N GLU A 107 -4.84 23.70 2.28
CA GLU A 107 -5.76 24.85 2.18
C GLU A 107 -5.05 26.14 1.76
N GLU A 108 -3.89 26.42 2.36
CA GLU A 108 -3.08 27.63 2.10
C GLU A 108 -2.89 27.95 0.61
N PRO A 109 -2.43 27.01 -0.26
CA PRO A 109 -2.29 27.30 -1.69
C PRO A 109 -3.62 27.53 -2.41
N CYS A 110 -4.73 26.96 -1.92
CA CYS A 110 -6.05 27.25 -2.48
C CYS A 110 -6.52 28.66 -2.13
N LEU A 111 -6.26 29.13 -0.90
CA LEU A 111 -6.57 30.50 -0.48
C LEU A 111 -5.72 31.53 -1.22
N ILE A 112 -4.45 31.21 -1.52
CA ILE A 112 -3.56 32.07 -2.30
C ILE A 112 -4.02 32.19 -3.75
N LYS A 113 -4.45 31.07 -4.37
CA LYS A 113 -4.97 31.07 -5.75
C LYS A 113 -6.29 31.83 -5.87
N ASP A 114 -7.22 31.56 -4.95
CA ASP A 114 -8.56 32.15 -4.95
C ASP A 114 -8.92 32.70 -3.56
N PRO A 115 -8.67 34.00 -3.32
CA PRO A 115 -9.00 34.65 -2.04
C PRO A 115 -10.50 34.60 -1.66
N SER A 116 -11.38 34.37 -2.65
CA SER A 116 -12.82 34.20 -2.46
C SER A 116 -13.22 32.91 -1.72
N LEU A 117 -12.28 31.96 -1.58
CA LEU A 117 -12.48 30.72 -0.84
C LEU A 117 -12.35 30.90 0.68
N LYS A 118 -11.94 32.09 1.15
CA LYS A 118 -11.79 32.38 2.58
C LYS A 118 -13.12 32.21 3.32
N GLY A 119 -13.13 31.35 4.34
CA GLY A 119 -14.32 31.05 5.15
C GLY A 119 -15.24 29.96 4.57
N LYS A 120 -14.92 29.38 3.41
CA LYS A 120 -15.60 28.19 2.88
C LYS A 120 -15.11 26.93 3.60
N THR A 121 -15.90 25.86 3.54
CA THR A 121 -15.46 24.55 4.05
C THR A 121 -14.48 23.88 3.08
N ARG A 122 -13.72 22.90 3.56
CA ARG A 122 -12.76 22.15 2.72
C ARG A 122 -13.42 21.51 1.50
N GLU A 123 -14.61 20.96 1.67
CA GLU A 123 -15.37 20.33 0.59
C GLU A 123 -15.79 21.35 -0.48
N GLN A 124 -16.15 22.56 -0.05
CA GLN A 124 -16.47 23.68 -0.95
C GLN A 124 -15.25 24.20 -1.70
N MET A 125 -14.04 23.95 -1.19
CA MET A 125 -12.77 24.22 -1.87
C MET A 125 -12.30 23.03 -2.74
N GLY A 126 -13.10 21.96 -2.87
CA GLY A 126 -12.69 20.75 -3.60
C GLY A 126 -11.71 19.85 -2.85
N LEU A 127 -11.44 20.14 -1.58
CA LEU A 127 -10.55 19.38 -0.71
C LEU A 127 -11.31 18.34 0.10
N ARG A 128 -10.61 17.27 0.49
CA ARG A 128 -11.16 16.23 1.37
C ARG A 128 -11.49 16.80 2.76
N PRO A 129 -12.62 16.42 3.40
CA PRO A 129 -12.92 16.79 4.78
C PRO A 129 -11.79 16.43 5.75
N PHE A 130 -11.59 17.25 6.78
CA PHE A 130 -10.78 16.86 7.94
C PHE A 130 -11.70 16.41 9.08
N ASN A 131 -11.82 15.09 9.26
CA ASN A 131 -12.65 14.48 10.30
C ASN A 131 -11.81 13.95 11.49
N GLY A 132 -10.50 14.21 11.49
CA GLY A 132 -9.56 13.68 12.48
C GLY A 132 -8.27 13.18 11.84
N THR A 133 -7.32 12.79 12.69
CA THR A 133 -6.03 12.27 12.25
C THR A 133 -6.19 10.84 11.74
N GLY A 134 -5.63 10.53 10.57
CA GLY A 134 -5.73 9.21 9.98
C GLY A 134 -4.55 8.86 9.08
N LEU A 135 -4.38 7.56 8.82
CA LEU A 135 -3.39 7.07 7.86
C LEU A 135 -3.94 7.15 6.44
N VAL A 136 -3.10 7.62 5.54
CA VAL A 136 -3.40 7.71 4.11
C VAL A 136 -2.32 6.96 3.36
N TRP A 137 -2.75 6.08 2.47
CA TRP A 137 -1.86 5.34 1.59
C TRP A 137 -2.35 5.47 0.16
N THR A 138 -1.44 5.85 -0.73
CA THR A 138 -1.71 6.00 -2.17
C THR A 138 -0.60 5.31 -2.96
N SER A 139 -0.95 4.25 -3.69
CA SER A 139 0.00 3.52 -4.54
C SER A 139 0.22 4.19 -5.90
N LEU A 140 -0.78 4.92 -6.38
CA LEU A 140 -0.80 5.61 -7.67
C LEU A 140 -1.28 7.04 -7.48
N SER A 141 -0.60 7.98 -8.11
CA SER A 141 -1.02 9.38 -8.22
C SER A 141 -1.33 9.72 -9.68
N ARG A 142 -2.25 10.67 -9.89
CA ARG A 142 -2.51 11.22 -11.23
C ARG A 142 -1.51 12.32 -11.53
N LYS A 143 -0.88 12.24 -12.70
CA LYS A 143 0.09 13.22 -13.17
C LYS A 143 -0.61 14.57 -13.42
N GLY A 144 -0.21 15.62 -12.69
CA GLY A 144 -0.65 16.99 -12.96
C GLY A 144 -2.00 17.42 -12.38
N ILE A 145 -2.64 16.62 -11.51
CA ILE A 145 -3.76 17.12 -10.70
C ILE A 145 -3.15 17.72 -9.43
N LEU A 146 -2.87 19.02 -9.49
CA LEU A 146 -2.87 19.83 -8.27
C LEU A 146 -4.21 19.57 -7.55
N PRO A 147 -4.26 19.53 -6.20
CA PRO A 147 -5.53 19.45 -5.51
C PRO A 147 -6.47 20.50 -6.12
N SER A 148 -7.63 20.05 -6.60
CA SER A 148 -8.60 20.92 -7.22
C SER A 148 -8.99 21.96 -6.19
N CYS A 149 -8.53 23.19 -6.39
CA CYS A 149 -9.22 24.40 -5.98
C CYS A 149 -10.03 24.79 -7.23
#